data_AF-A0A2A8PU12-F1
#
_entry.id   AF-A0A2A8PU12-F1
#
_cell.length_a   1.000
_cell.length_b   1.000
_cell.length_c   1.000
_cell.angle_alpha   90.00
_cell.angle_beta   90.00
_cell.angle_gamma   90.00
#
_symmetry.space_group_name_H-M   'P 1'
#
loop_
_entity.id
_entity.type
_entity.pdbx_description
1 polymer ?
#
loop_
_entity_poly.entity_id
_entity_poly.type
_entity_poly.pdbx_seq_one_letter_code
_entity_poly.pdbx_strand_id
1 'polypeptide(L)'
;MKNSVFLLVFLIGLFAPTSRGATIYYYLPVFYASIMIPIFIFVILKDAKVPKYNAIIAILINLILWGATIFTPLTSYSVGNSLFYALFSLLICLNLKDNTPLSNNKRLIVNVVHVFILTCCLLIMMQNITIVDFFINNYSLYYDEMMIFALAMKKPVVMFAAHSIAGFFLYLMFYMCFTLYKKEGKWLHLVFSLLYVWFIFNLSSNGGYIFFTVATIQLLYYFLKYKTIKFFWLISIVMISSLFILDEVINFVEPYLSIVSRTLSSDQNGISGRYSSEGILSGNIDFIKDNVFMPVGFGNSPDLFFGDAGIIEYTLRGSIPLVILMYLGLYLFLKRNLYSKYAVMTLSIAIIIMDIGAQTLISFRTLCILPFLVIYLNDIHNRNVQKKEKPKKVKRKFIIS
;
A
#
# COMPACT_ATOMS: atom_id res chain seq x y z
N MET A 1 18.83 5.02 -17.02
CA MET A 1 17.66 4.41 -17.72
C MET A 1 16.66 3.78 -16.76
N LYS A 2 17.03 2.79 -15.93
CA LYS A 2 16.13 2.13 -14.94
C LYS A 2 15.29 3.10 -14.11
N ASN A 3 15.94 4.09 -13.50
CA ASN A 3 15.27 5.10 -12.68
C ASN A 3 14.19 5.88 -13.43
N SER A 4 14.32 6.08 -14.75
CA SER A 4 13.30 6.77 -15.56
C SER A 4 12.15 5.82 -15.89
N VAL A 5 12.47 4.58 -16.29
CA VAL A 5 11.48 3.55 -16.62
C VAL A 5 10.59 3.25 -15.42
N PHE A 6 11.18 2.99 -14.26
CA PHE A 6 10.40 2.68 -13.06
C PHE A 6 9.68 3.91 -12.48
N LEU A 7 10.18 5.13 -12.71
CA LEU A 7 9.41 6.33 -12.38
C LEU A 7 8.14 6.42 -13.24
N LEU A 8 8.23 6.14 -14.54
CA LEU A 8 7.06 6.11 -15.42
C LEU A 8 6.07 5.03 -14.98
N VAL A 9 6.56 3.82 -14.71
CA VAL A 9 5.74 2.71 -14.19
C VAL A 9 5.06 3.07 -12.87
N PHE A 10 5.77 3.76 -11.97
CA PHE A 10 5.20 4.28 -10.72
C PHE A 10 4.07 5.29 -10.97
N LEU A 11 4.26 6.22 -11.91
CA LEU A 11 3.22 7.17 -12.29
C LEU A 11 2.00 6.47 -12.89
N ILE A 12 2.19 5.44 -13.72
CA ILE A 12 1.10 4.59 -14.20
C ILE A 12 0.39 3.91 -13.03
N GLY A 13 1.13 3.29 -12.10
CA GLY A 13 0.56 2.64 -10.92
C GLY A 13 -0.29 3.55 -10.03
N LEU A 14 0.06 4.83 -9.96
CA LEU A 14 -0.71 5.83 -9.22
C LEU A 14 -1.89 6.34 -10.04
N PHE A 15 -1.68 6.82 -11.26
CA PHE A 15 -2.64 7.65 -11.98
C PHE A 15 -3.41 6.92 -13.08
N ALA A 16 -3.15 5.63 -13.30
CA ALA A 16 -3.94 4.86 -14.25
C ALA A 16 -5.39 4.72 -13.73
N PRO A 17 -6.40 5.05 -14.56
CA PRO A 17 -7.81 4.90 -14.21
C PRO A 17 -8.19 3.41 -14.10
N THR A 18 -9.23 3.12 -13.34
CA THR A 18 -9.81 1.78 -13.21
C THR A 18 -11.25 1.70 -13.74
N SER A 19 -11.88 2.85 -13.98
CA SER A 19 -13.21 2.97 -14.57
C SER A 19 -13.26 4.07 -15.64
N ARG A 20 -14.34 4.12 -16.41
CA ARG A 20 -14.68 5.25 -17.29
C ARG A 20 -16.18 5.48 -17.22
N GLY A 21 -16.60 6.67 -16.84
CA GLY A 21 -18.02 6.99 -16.65
C GLY A 21 -18.64 6.19 -15.50
N ALA A 22 -17.92 6.03 -14.38
CA ALA A 22 -18.29 5.26 -13.20
C ALA A 22 -18.37 3.72 -13.38
N THR A 23 -18.36 3.20 -14.60
CA THR A 23 -18.34 1.75 -14.87
C THR A 23 -16.93 1.18 -14.85
N ILE A 24 -16.72 0.09 -14.09
CA ILE A 24 -15.45 -0.63 -14.02
C ILE A 24 -15.16 -1.37 -15.33
N TYR A 25 -13.96 -1.17 -15.86
CA TYR A 25 -13.47 -1.90 -17.02
C TYR A 25 -12.44 -2.95 -16.59
N TYR A 26 -12.90 -4.19 -16.40
CA TYR A 26 -12.07 -5.30 -15.90
C TYR A 26 -10.83 -5.60 -16.75
N TYR A 27 -10.82 -5.22 -18.03
CA TYR A 27 -9.64 -5.38 -18.91
C TYR A 27 -8.56 -4.32 -18.68
N LEU A 28 -8.84 -3.18 -18.03
CA LEU A 28 -7.84 -2.12 -17.84
C LEU A 28 -6.67 -2.58 -16.96
N PRO A 29 -6.88 -3.16 -15.76
CA PRO A 29 -5.80 -3.74 -14.96
C PRO A 29 -4.97 -4.78 -15.72
N VAL A 30 -5.63 -5.62 -16.53
CA VAL A 30 -5.00 -6.63 -17.39
C VAL A 30 -4.14 -5.98 -18.48
N PHE A 31 -4.63 -4.91 -19.10
CA PHE A 31 -3.88 -4.13 -20.08
C PHE A 31 -2.63 -3.49 -19.46
N TYR A 32 -2.76 -2.86 -18.29
CA TYR A 32 -1.60 -2.31 -17.57
C TYR A 32 -0.59 -3.40 -17.20
N ALA A 33 -1.07 -4.53 -16.71
CA ALA A 33 -0.23 -5.67 -16.41
C ALA A 33 0.53 -6.16 -17.65
N SER A 34 -0.15 -6.25 -18.79
CA SER A 34 0.44 -6.68 -20.06
C SER A 34 1.53 -5.75 -20.55
N ILE A 35 1.42 -4.43 -20.32
CA ILE A 35 2.48 -3.45 -20.63
C ILE A 35 3.69 -3.62 -19.70
N MET A 36 3.46 -3.98 -18.44
CA MET A 36 4.53 -4.12 -17.45
C MET A 36 5.42 -5.34 -17.67
N ILE A 37 4.86 -6.44 -18.16
CA ILE A 37 5.60 -7.69 -18.42
C ILE A 37 6.84 -7.45 -19.32
N PRO A 38 6.71 -6.86 -20.53
CA PRO A 38 7.87 -6.62 -21.38
C PRO A 38 8.86 -5.64 -20.76
N ILE A 39 8.40 -4.66 -19.97
CA ILE A 39 9.29 -3.74 -19.25
C ILE A 39 10.14 -4.51 -18.24
N PHE A 40 9.54 -5.39 -17.44
CA PHE A 40 10.25 -6.17 -16.44
C PHE A 40 11.22 -7.15 -17.10
N ILE A 41 10.78 -7.87 -18.15
CA ILE A 41 11.63 -8.76 -18.93
C ILE A 41 12.83 -8.00 -19.50
N PHE A 42 12.61 -6.85 -20.13
CA PHE A 42 13.68 -6.03 -20.70
C PHE A 42 14.71 -5.61 -19.63
N VAL A 43 14.27 -5.18 -18.44
CA VAL A 43 15.17 -4.82 -17.34
C VAL A 43 15.94 -6.04 -16.84
N ILE A 44 15.28 -7.18 -16.67
CA ILE A 44 15.91 -8.45 -16.25
C ILE A 44 17.02 -8.86 -17.24
N LEU A 45 16.69 -8.88 -18.54
CA LEU A 45 17.62 -9.26 -19.60
C LEU A 45 18.81 -8.31 -19.69
N LYS A 46 18.57 -7.00 -19.54
CA LYS A 46 19.64 -5.98 -19.59
C LYS A 46 20.63 -6.09 -18.43
N ASP A 47 20.15 -6.46 -17.24
CA ASP A 47 21.02 -6.56 -16.06
C ASP A 47 21.84 -7.84 -16.02
N ALA A 48 21.35 -8.89 -16.66
CA ALA A 48 21.92 -10.24 -16.68
C ALA A 48 22.26 -10.82 -15.28
N LYS A 49 21.72 -10.24 -14.21
CA LYS A 49 21.98 -10.62 -12.81
C LYS A 49 20.70 -11.06 -12.12
N VAL A 50 20.15 -12.18 -12.58
CA VAL A 50 18.97 -12.80 -11.98
C VAL A 50 19.39 -13.58 -10.74
N PRO A 51 18.79 -13.33 -9.57
CA PRO A 51 19.10 -14.06 -8.34
C PRO A 51 18.57 -15.50 -8.45
N LYS A 52 19.44 -16.50 -8.26
CA LYS A 52 19.07 -17.92 -8.35
C LYS A 52 17.85 -18.28 -7.51
N TYR A 53 17.81 -17.85 -6.24
CA TYR A 53 16.71 -18.20 -5.33
C TYR A 53 15.37 -17.57 -5.72
N ASN A 54 15.33 -16.27 -6.08
CA ASN A 54 14.06 -15.68 -6.53
C ASN A 54 13.61 -16.23 -7.88
N ALA A 55 14.53 -16.62 -8.77
CA ALA A 55 14.17 -17.28 -10.03
C ALA A 55 13.52 -18.65 -9.78
N ILE A 56 14.08 -19.45 -8.85
CA ILE A 56 13.47 -20.73 -8.45
C ILE A 56 12.08 -20.48 -7.87
N ILE A 57 11.93 -19.52 -6.95
CA ILE A 57 10.63 -19.17 -6.37
C ILE A 57 9.64 -18.73 -7.46
N ALA A 58 10.07 -17.88 -8.40
CA ALA A 58 9.25 -17.42 -9.51
C ALA A 58 8.74 -18.59 -10.38
N ILE A 59 9.61 -19.55 -10.70
CA ILE A 59 9.25 -20.75 -11.45
C ILE A 59 8.25 -21.59 -10.63
N LEU A 60 8.54 -21.84 -9.34
CA LEU A 60 7.68 -22.65 -8.47
C LEU A 60 6.28 -22.04 -8.29
N ILE A 61 6.16 -20.71 -8.15
CA ILE A 61 4.86 -20.02 -8.08
C ILE A 61 4.02 -20.37 -9.31
N ASN A 62 4.59 -20.26 -10.51
CA ASN A 62 3.86 -20.53 -11.75
C ASN A 62 3.57 -22.03 -11.92
N LEU A 63 4.52 -22.91 -11.58
CA LEU A 63 4.31 -24.36 -11.64
C LEU A 63 3.16 -24.80 -10.73
N ILE A 64 3.08 -24.29 -9.49
CA ILE A 64 2.00 -24.61 -8.57
C ILE A 64 0.66 -24.10 -9.13
N LEU A 65 0.60 -22.85 -9.59
CA LEU A 65 -0.63 -22.27 -10.11
C LEU A 65 -1.16 -23.02 -11.34
N TRP A 66 -0.30 -23.29 -12.33
CA TRP A 66 -0.70 -24.01 -13.53
C TRP A 66 -0.98 -25.48 -13.25
N GLY A 67 -0.20 -26.13 -12.37
CA GLY A 67 -0.49 -27.48 -11.91
C GLY A 67 -1.86 -27.58 -11.25
N ALA A 68 -2.15 -26.70 -10.29
CA ALA A 68 -3.46 -26.62 -9.63
C ALA A 68 -4.59 -26.31 -10.62
N THR A 69 -4.31 -25.51 -11.66
CA THR A 69 -5.31 -25.19 -12.71
C THR A 69 -5.67 -26.41 -13.54
N ILE A 70 -4.72 -27.32 -13.80
CA ILE A 70 -4.98 -28.54 -14.58
C ILE A 70 -5.82 -29.54 -13.78
N PHE A 71 -5.60 -29.62 -12.46
CA PHE A 71 -6.25 -30.59 -11.58
C PHE A 71 -7.47 -30.05 -10.82
N THR A 72 -7.86 -28.80 -11.06
CA THR A 72 -9.00 -28.18 -10.38
C THR A 72 -10.31 -28.86 -10.79
N PRO A 73 -11.26 -29.08 -9.85
CA PRO A 73 -12.57 -29.62 -10.19
C PRO A 73 -13.51 -28.55 -10.78
N LEU A 74 -13.09 -27.29 -10.80
CA LEU A 74 -13.92 -26.17 -11.24
C LEU A 74 -13.97 -26.08 -12.78
N THR A 75 -15.14 -25.70 -13.30
CA THR A 75 -15.40 -25.62 -14.74
C THR A 75 -15.16 -24.23 -15.34
N SER A 76 -15.09 -23.20 -14.51
CA SER A 76 -14.83 -21.82 -14.94
C SER A 76 -13.42 -21.37 -14.55
N TYR A 77 -12.83 -20.47 -15.33
CA TYR A 77 -11.43 -20.06 -15.18
C TYR A 77 -11.26 -18.55 -15.28
N SER A 78 -10.47 -17.97 -14.37
CA SER A 78 -10.07 -16.57 -14.39
C SER A 78 -8.61 -16.43 -14.82
N VAL A 79 -8.33 -16.77 -16.08
CA VAL A 79 -6.96 -16.83 -16.64
C VAL A 79 -6.28 -15.45 -16.64
N GLY A 80 -7.05 -14.36 -16.68
CA GLY A 80 -6.51 -12.99 -16.57
C GLY A 80 -5.67 -12.77 -15.31
N ASN A 81 -5.99 -13.47 -14.21
CA ASN A 81 -5.23 -13.38 -12.97
C ASN A 81 -3.79 -13.91 -13.10
N SER A 82 -3.53 -14.82 -14.05
CA SER A 82 -2.19 -15.36 -14.30
C SER A 82 -1.16 -14.27 -14.59
N LEU A 83 -1.58 -13.17 -15.21
CA LEU A 83 -0.70 -12.05 -15.53
C LEU A 83 -0.17 -11.34 -14.28
N PHE A 84 -0.98 -11.22 -13.22
CA PHE A 84 -0.54 -10.59 -11.97
C PHE A 84 0.44 -11.46 -11.20
N TYR A 85 0.23 -12.78 -11.16
CA TYR A 85 1.19 -13.73 -10.58
C TYR A 85 2.48 -13.81 -11.41
N ALA A 86 2.39 -13.78 -12.74
CA ALA A 86 3.55 -13.71 -13.62
C ALA A 86 4.34 -12.41 -13.41
N LEU A 87 3.66 -11.27 -13.28
CA LEU A 87 4.28 -10.00 -12.96
C LEU A 87 4.97 -10.00 -11.60
N PHE A 88 4.33 -10.57 -10.58
CA PHE A 88 4.96 -10.73 -9.28
C PHE A 88 6.21 -11.63 -9.37
N SER A 89 6.13 -12.72 -10.13
CA SER A 89 7.25 -13.63 -10.39
C SER A 89 8.42 -12.93 -11.09
N LEU A 90 8.13 -12.03 -12.04
CA LEU A 90 9.13 -11.18 -12.70
C LEU A 90 9.67 -10.10 -11.75
N LEU A 91 8.81 -9.46 -10.95
CA LEU A 91 9.17 -8.46 -9.95
C LEU A 91 10.25 -8.98 -9.01
N ILE A 92 10.05 -10.18 -8.43
CA ILE A 92 11.00 -10.74 -7.47
C ILE A 92 12.36 -11.08 -8.11
N CYS A 93 12.43 -11.19 -9.43
CA CYS A 93 13.66 -11.40 -10.19
C CYS A 93 14.43 -10.08 -10.46
N LEU A 94 13.77 -8.92 -10.44
CA LEU A 94 14.41 -7.63 -10.76
C LEU A 94 15.58 -7.27 -9.85
N ASN A 95 16.67 -6.75 -10.42
CA ASN A 95 17.80 -6.21 -9.67
C ASN A 95 17.79 -4.66 -9.69
N LEU A 96 17.22 -4.10 -8.63
CA LEU A 96 17.00 -2.67 -8.42
C LEU A 96 18.03 -2.04 -7.48
N LYS A 97 18.94 -2.84 -6.91
CA LYS A 97 20.03 -2.31 -6.08
C LYS A 97 21.05 -1.62 -6.97
N ASP A 98 20.86 -0.32 -7.14
CA ASP A 98 21.76 0.54 -7.89
C ASP A 98 22.33 1.63 -6.96
N ASN A 99 23.56 2.05 -7.25
CA ASN A 99 24.22 3.17 -6.59
C ASN A 99 23.98 4.49 -7.32
N THR A 100 23.35 4.48 -8.50
CA THR A 100 23.06 5.71 -9.22
C THR A 100 22.03 6.56 -8.47
N PRO A 101 22.40 7.76 -7.99
CA PRO A 101 21.45 8.64 -7.32
C PRO A 101 20.37 9.11 -8.31
N LEU A 102 19.18 9.40 -7.79
CA LEU A 102 18.15 10.05 -8.56
C LEU A 102 18.58 11.49 -8.91
N SER A 103 18.38 11.88 -10.16
CA SER A 103 18.58 13.27 -10.58
C SER A 103 17.59 14.20 -9.88
N ASN A 104 17.94 15.49 -9.74
CA ASN A 104 17.09 16.48 -9.08
C ASN A 104 15.70 16.58 -9.73
N ASN A 105 15.61 16.49 -11.05
CA ASN A 105 14.32 16.53 -11.77
C ASN A 105 13.40 15.37 -11.35
N LYS A 106 13.94 14.16 -11.18
CA LYS A 106 13.15 13.00 -10.73
C LYS A 106 12.68 13.17 -9.29
N ARG A 107 13.53 13.72 -8.43
CA ARG A 107 13.16 14.03 -7.04
C ARG A 107 12.06 15.10 -6.98
N LEU A 108 12.14 16.11 -7.85
CA LEU A 108 11.11 17.13 -8.00
C LEU A 108 9.77 16.51 -8.41
N ILE A 109 9.76 15.60 -9.40
CA ILE A 109 8.54 14.88 -9.82
C ILE A 109 7.90 14.16 -8.62
N VAL A 110 8.68 13.45 -7.80
CA VAL A 110 8.15 12.77 -6.60
C VAL A 110 7.53 13.77 -5.62
N ASN A 111 8.15 14.94 -5.41
CA ASN A 111 7.57 15.99 -4.57
C ASN A 111 6.27 16.54 -5.17
N VAL A 112 6.20 16.74 -6.48
CA VAL A 112 4.98 17.16 -7.19
C VAL A 112 3.87 16.13 -7.02
N VAL A 113 4.20 14.83 -7.09
CA VAL A 113 3.24 13.75 -6.83
C VAL A 113 2.69 13.84 -5.40
N HIS A 114 3.54 14.08 -4.39
CA HIS A 114 3.07 14.27 -3.02
C HIS A 114 2.14 15.47 -2.88
N VAL A 115 2.51 16.62 -3.43
CA VAL A 115 1.68 17.83 -3.44
C VAL A 115 0.34 17.54 -4.10
N PHE A 116 0.34 16.92 -5.28
CA PHE A 116 -0.88 16.58 -6.01
C PHE A 116 -1.81 15.67 -5.18
N ILE A 117 -1.30 14.57 -4.63
CA ILE A 117 -2.10 13.62 -3.85
C ILE A 117 -2.69 14.31 -2.61
N LEU A 118 -1.88 15.09 -1.86
CA LEU A 118 -2.34 15.79 -0.66
C LEU A 118 -3.40 16.84 -1.00
N THR A 119 -3.23 17.59 -2.09
CA THR A 119 -4.23 18.54 -2.58
C THR A 119 -5.53 17.85 -2.97
N CYS A 120 -5.47 16.72 -3.71
CA CYS A 120 -6.66 15.95 -4.04
C CYS A 120 -7.37 15.42 -2.79
N CYS A 121 -6.63 14.91 -1.79
CA CYS A 121 -7.22 14.48 -0.53
C CYS A 121 -7.98 15.63 0.16
N LEU A 122 -7.38 16.82 0.22
CA LEU A 122 -8.02 18.01 0.80
C LEU A 122 -9.29 18.40 0.04
N LEU A 123 -9.21 18.48 -1.29
CA LEU A 123 -10.34 18.87 -2.13
C LEU A 123 -11.50 17.86 -2.07
N ILE A 124 -11.22 16.56 -1.91
CA ILE A 124 -12.23 15.53 -1.65
C ILE A 124 -12.93 15.78 -0.31
N MET A 125 -12.18 16.05 0.76
CA MET A 125 -12.76 16.32 2.08
C MET A 125 -13.61 17.60 2.08
N MET A 126 -13.20 18.60 1.29
CA MET A 126 -13.97 19.83 1.06
C MET A 126 -15.17 19.63 0.11
N GLN A 127 -15.40 18.42 -0.40
CA GLN A 127 -16.47 18.10 -1.34
C GLN A 127 -16.45 18.99 -2.60
N ASN A 128 -15.26 19.25 -3.14
CA ASN A 128 -15.13 19.95 -4.41
C ASN A 128 -15.73 19.10 -5.55
N ILE A 129 -16.81 19.59 -6.15
CA ILE A 129 -17.61 18.87 -7.15
C ILE A 129 -16.75 18.36 -8.31
N THR A 130 -15.91 19.22 -8.90
CA THR A 130 -15.07 18.85 -10.05
C THR A 130 -14.11 17.71 -9.73
N ILE A 131 -13.48 17.74 -8.55
CA ILE A 131 -12.55 16.69 -8.14
C ILE A 131 -13.29 15.40 -7.79
N VAL A 132 -14.41 15.49 -7.08
CA VAL A 132 -15.24 14.32 -6.74
C VAL A 132 -15.73 13.63 -8.01
N ASP A 133 -16.31 14.38 -8.95
CA ASP A 133 -16.80 13.85 -10.23
C ASP A 133 -15.67 13.23 -11.05
N PHE A 134 -14.48 13.85 -11.06
CA PHE A 134 -13.31 13.28 -11.72
C PHE A 134 -12.96 11.90 -11.16
N PHE A 135 -12.95 11.73 -9.84
CA PHE A 135 -12.64 10.44 -9.22
C PHE A 135 -13.74 9.40 -9.42
N ILE A 136 -15.02 9.76 -9.29
CA ILE A 136 -16.16 8.86 -9.59
C ILE A 136 -16.05 8.34 -11.02
N ASN A 137 -15.77 9.23 -11.97
CA ASN A 137 -15.75 8.86 -13.38
C ASN A 137 -14.58 7.97 -13.79
N ASN A 138 -13.48 7.94 -13.03
CA ASN A 138 -12.23 7.33 -13.49
C ASN A 138 -11.63 6.26 -12.55
N TYR A 139 -12.06 6.16 -11.29
CA TYR A 139 -11.37 5.36 -10.28
C TYR A 139 -12.27 4.44 -9.44
N SER A 140 -13.43 4.00 -9.93
CA SER A 140 -14.21 2.94 -9.25
C SER A 140 -13.44 1.60 -9.26
N LEU A 141 -13.63 0.80 -8.20
CA LEU A 141 -12.95 -0.49 -7.98
C LEU A 141 -13.88 -1.45 -7.24
N TYR A 142 -13.76 -2.75 -7.53
CA TYR A 142 -14.60 -3.85 -7.01
C TYR A 142 -16.06 -3.82 -7.47
N TYR A 143 -16.76 -2.71 -7.25
CA TYR A 143 -18.11 -2.45 -7.75
C TYR A 143 -18.25 -0.95 -8.07
N ASP A 144 -19.16 -0.61 -9.00
CA ASP A 144 -19.23 0.70 -9.64
C ASP A 144 -19.49 1.84 -8.62
N GLU A 145 -20.27 1.56 -7.58
CA GLU A 145 -20.67 2.52 -6.55
C GLU A 145 -19.60 2.72 -5.45
N MET A 146 -18.52 1.95 -5.42
CA MET A 146 -17.51 2.01 -4.35
C MET A 146 -16.94 3.42 -4.17
N MET A 147 -16.56 4.07 -5.28
CA MET A 147 -16.02 5.43 -5.24
C MET A 147 -17.07 6.44 -4.79
N ILE A 148 -18.31 6.29 -5.27
CA ILE A 148 -19.43 7.16 -4.93
C ILE A 148 -19.65 7.15 -3.41
N PHE A 149 -19.75 5.97 -2.82
CA PHE A 149 -19.96 5.83 -1.37
C PHE A 149 -18.77 6.35 -0.56
N ALA A 150 -17.53 6.10 -1.00
CA ALA A 150 -16.34 6.59 -0.31
C ALA A 150 -16.28 8.13 -0.30
N LEU A 151 -16.53 8.77 -1.43
CA LEU A 151 -16.46 10.22 -1.56
C LEU A 151 -17.65 10.94 -0.92
N ALA A 152 -18.84 10.34 -0.94
CA ALA A 152 -20.01 10.86 -0.21
C ALA A 152 -19.75 10.91 1.31
N MET A 153 -18.98 9.95 1.83
CA MET A 153 -18.51 9.96 3.22
C MET A 153 -17.29 10.87 3.45
N LYS A 154 -16.92 11.72 2.48
CA LYS A 154 -15.76 12.62 2.52
C LYS A 154 -14.41 11.91 2.74
N LYS A 155 -14.31 10.60 2.42
CA LYS A 155 -13.08 9.83 2.66
C LYS A 155 -12.03 10.16 1.59
N PRO A 156 -10.79 10.50 1.97
CA PRO A 156 -9.73 10.90 1.03
C PRO A 156 -9.09 9.68 0.34
N VAL A 157 -9.88 8.91 -0.42
CA VAL A 157 -9.43 7.66 -1.07
C VAL A 157 -8.63 7.88 -2.36
N VAL A 158 -8.81 9.03 -3.01
CA VAL A 158 -8.13 9.44 -4.26
C VAL A 158 -8.23 8.32 -5.32
N MET A 159 -7.13 7.93 -5.97
CA MET A 159 -7.09 6.89 -7.02
C MET A 159 -7.26 5.45 -6.51
N PHE A 160 -7.32 5.24 -5.19
CA PHE A 160 -7.28 3.90 -4.61
C PHE A 160 -8.67 3.31 -4.33
N ALA A 161 -9.72 4.15 -4.41
CA ALA A 161 -11.14 3.80 -4.28
C ALA A 161 -11.55 3.17 -2.95
N ALA A 162 -11.07 1.97 -2.67
CA ALA A 162 -11.31 1.28 -1.42
C ALA A 162 -10.48 1.92 -0.29
N HIS A 163 -11.14 2.23 0.82
CA HIS A 163 -10.54 2.96 1.93
C HIS A 163 -9.40 2.20 2.63
N SER A 164 -9.41 0.86 2.67
CA SER A 164 -8.32 0.05 3.23
C SER A 164 -7.08 0.11 2.34
N ILE A 165 -7.28 0.02 1.02
CA ILE A 165 -6.24 0.14 -0.01
C ILE A 165 -5.65 1.56 -0.02
N ALA A 166 -6.50 2.58 0.07
CA ALA A 166 -6.05 3.96 0.24
C ALA A 166 -5.19 4.12 1.49
N GLY A 167 -5.60 3.53 2.62
CA GLY A 167 -4.82 3.54 3.86
C GLY A 167 -3.41 2.97 3.68
N PHE A 168 -3.28 1.84 2.99
CA PHE A 168 -1.99 1.24 2.66
C PHE A 168 -1.12 2.14 1.78
N PHE A 169 -1.64 2.67 0.67
CA PHE A 169 -0.83 3.49 -0.24
C PHE A 169 -0.49 4.87 0.35
N LEU A 170 -1.41 5.52 1.07
CA LEU A 170 -1.11 6.75 1.81
C LEU A 170 -0.06 6.48 2.89
N TYR A 171 -0.08 5.32 3.54
CA TYR A 171 0.98 4.90 4.46
C TYR A 171 2.35 4.76 3.76
N LEU A 172 2.39 4.19 2.56
CA LEU A 172 3.65 4.13 1.79
C LEU A 172 4.16 5.54 1.45
N MET A 173 3.27 6.47 1.09
CA MET A 173 3.63 7.87 0.83
C MET A 173 4.13 8.59 2.09
N PHE A 174 3.45 8.38 3.22
CA PHE A 174 3.93 8.80 4.55
C PHE A 174 5.34 8.27 4.80
N TYR A 175 5.55 6.97 4.60
CA TYR A 175 6.83 6.32 4.91
C TYR A 175 7.99 6.87 4.08
N MET A 176 7.74 7.17 2.79
CA MET A 176 8.70 7.85 1.91
C MET A 176 9.08 9.23 2.44
N CYS A 177 8.09 10.08 2.70
CA CYS A 177 8.28 11.43 3.20
C CYS A 177 8.98 11.44 4.56
N PHE A 178 8.58 10.55 5.47
CA PHE A 178 9.14 10.47 6.80
C PHE A 178 10.59 9.98 6.77
N THR A 179 10.90 8.99 5.92
CA THR A 179 12.27 8.52 5.74
C THR A 179 13.18 9.61 5.16
N LEU A 180 12.67 10.40 4.21
CA LEU A 180 13.39 11.55 3.67
C LEU A 180 13.60 12.64 4.72
N TYR A 181 12.60 12.93 5.56
CA TYR A 181 12.75 13.85 6.69
C TYR A 181 13.81 13.37 7.68
N LYS A 182 13.82 12.09 8.06
CA LYS A 182 14.86 11.55 8.96
C LYS A 182 16.26 11.74 8.39
N LYS A 183 16.40 11.71 7.07
CA LYS A 183 17.68 11.83 6.37
C LYS A 183 18.13 13.28 6.18
N GLU A 184 17.27 14.14 5.66
CA GLU A 184 17.62 15.53 5.31
C GLU A 184 17.21 16.54 6.37
N GLY A 185 16.20 16.21 7.17
CA GLY A 185 15.70 17.06 8.24
C GLY A 185 14.94 18.30 7.78
N LYS A 186 14.57 18.39 6.51
CA LYS A 186 13.78 19.48 5.92
C LYS A 186 12.31 19.41 6.34
N TRP A 187 11.78 20.54 6.79
CA TRP A 187 10.42 20.65 7.32
C TRP A 187 9.33 20.27 6.33
N LEU A 188 9.51 20.55 5.04
CA LEU A 188 8.53 20.22 4.00
C LEU A 188 8.11 18.74 4.03
N HIS A 189 9.08 17.82 4.10
CA HIS A 189 8.81 16.38 4.09
C HIS A 189 8.12 15.90 5.36
N LEU A 190 8.35 16.60 6.46
CA LEU A 190 7.66 16.31 7.71
C LEU A 190 6.21 16.80 7.67
N VAL A 191 5.96 18.00 7.12
CA VAL A 191 4.60 18.49 6.89
C VAL A 191 3.83 17.50 6.02
N PHE A 192 4.42 17.03 4.91
CA PHE A 192 3.80 15.98 4.09
C PHE A 192 3.52 14.71 4.89
N SER A 193 4.48 14.26 5.71
CA SER A 193 4.29 13.07 6.56
C SER A 193 3.09 13.24 7.52
N LEU A 194 3.00 14.38 8.19
CA LEU A 194 1.90 14.68 9.12
C LEU A 194 0.55 14.76 8.41
N LEU A 195 0.49 15.39 7.23
CA LEU A 195 -0.72 15.43 6.42
C LEU A 195 -1.16 14.04 5.95
N TYR A 196 -0.23 13.16 5.58
CA TYR A 196 -0.60 11.78 5.26
C TYR A 196 -1.16 11.02 6.47
N VAL A 197 -0.56 11.16 7.66
CA VAL A 197 -1.13 10.57 8.88
C VAL A 197 -2.55 11.10 9.13
N TRP A 198 -2.76 12.40 8.94
CA TRP A 198 -4.07 13.02 9.04
C TRP A 198 -5.08 12.43 8.05
N PHE A 199 -4.73 12.32 6.77
CA PHE A 199 -5.62 11.74 5.76
C PHE A 199 -5.89 10.25 6.00
N ILE A 200 -4.90 9.47 6.46
CA ILE A 200 -5.08 8.05 6.79
C ILE A 200 -6.12 7.89 7.91
N PHE A 201 -6.10 8.76 8.93
CA PHE A 201 -7.10 8.77 10.00
C PHE A 201 -8.51 9.04 9.45
N ASN A 202 -8.65 10.02 8.55
CA ASN A 202 -9.92 10.43 7.94
C ASN A 202 -10.49 9.42 6.94
N LEU A 203 -9.81 8.31 6.65
CA LEU A 203 -10.40 7.20 5.88
C LEU A 203 -11.47 6.44 6.68
N SER A 204 -11.44 6.54 8.02
CA SER A 204 -12.39 5.89 8.93
C SER A 204 -12.66 4.43 8.57
N SER A 205 -11.62 3.61 8.64
CA SER A 205 -11.65 2.19 8.30
C SER A 205 -10.60 1.40 9.09
N ASN A 206 -10.80 0.09 9.24
CA ASN A 206 -9.88 -0.77 10.00
C ASN A 206 -8.45 -0.75 9.45
N GLY A 207 -8.29 -0.88 8.12
CA GLY A 207 -6.98 -0.76 7.47
C GLY A 207 -6.36 0.62 7.68
N GLY A 208 -7.16 1.69 7.53
CA GLY A 208 -6.72 3.07 7.80
C GLY A 208 -6.25 3.25 9.25
N TYR A 209 -7.01 2.79 10.24
CA TYR A 209 -6.65 2.91 11.65
C TYR A 209 -5.40 2.11 12.03
N ILE A 210 -5.22 0.90 11.47
CA ILE A 210 -3.98 0.13 11.66
C ILE A 210 -2.78 0.93 11.15
N PHE A 211 -2.85 1.45 9.92
CA PHE A 211 -1.74 2.21 9.33
C PHE A 211 -1.52 3.57 10.00
N PHE A 212 -2.58 4.22 10.47
CA PHE A 212 -2.51 5.44 11.29
C PHE A 212 -1.75 5.17 12.60
N THR A 213 -2.10 4.10 13.32
CA THR A 213 -1.42 3.72 14.56
C THR A 213 0.05 3.41 14.29
N VAL A 214 0.36 2.63 13.25
CA VAL A 214 1.76 2.33 12.88
C VAL A 214 2.52 3.61 12.55
N ALA A 215 1.96 4.50 11.72
CA ALA A 215 2.61 5.76 11.34
C ALA A 215 2.84 6.68 12.56
N THR A 216 1.86 6.75 13.46
CA THR A 216 1.93 7.53 14.69
C THR A 216 3.01 6.97 15.62
N ILE A 217 3.07 5.66 15.84
CA ILE A 217 4.14 5.01 16.63
C ILE A 217 5.51 5.33 16.02
N GLN A 218 5.66 5.28 14.69
CA GLN A 218 6.91 5.61 14.02
C GLN A 218 7.34 7.07 14.25
N LEU A 219 6.39 8.02 14.19
CA LEU A 219 6.65 9.43 14.49
C LEU A 219 7.03 9.62 15.96
N LEU A 220 6.21 9.10 16.89
CA LEU A 220 6.42 9.24 18.33
C LEU A 220 7.76 8.63 18.75
N TYR A 221 8.06 7.40 18.33
CA TYR A 221 9.33 6.74 18.63
C TYR A 221 10.52 7.57 18.17
N TYR A 222 10.48 8.13 16.97
CA TYR A 222 11.55 9.00 16.47
C TYR A 222 11.73 10.24 17.34
N PHE A 223 10.67 11.00 17.60
CA PHE A 223 10.80 12.26 18.34
C PHE A 223 11.09 12.08 19.84
N LEU A 224 10.60 11.00 20.46
CA LEU A 224 10.98 10.61 21.83
C LEU A 224 12.48 10.30 21.91
N LYS A 225 12.98 9.50 20.96
CA LYS A 225 14.41 9.13 20.90
C LYS A 225 15.33 10.34 20.76
N TYR A 226 14.92 11.37 20.01
CA TYR A 226 15.72 12.57 19.76
C TYR A 226 15.37 13.78 20.65
N LYS A 227 14.57 13.59 21.71
CA LYS A 227 14.25 14.57 22.77
C LYS A 227 13.74 15.95 22.29
N THR A 228 13.04 16.01 21.16
CA THR A 228 12.45 17.27 20.65
C THR A 228 11.04 17.46 21.20
N ILE A 229 10.92 17.85 22.48
CA ILE A 229 9.63 17.98 23.18
C ILE A 229 8.64 18.93 22.50
N LYS A 230 9.12 19.99 21.84
CA LYS A 230 8.27 20.92 21.05
C LYS A 230 7.58 20.23 19.86
N PHE A 231 8.20 19.18 19.34
CA PHE A 231 7.67 18.40 18.22
C PHE A 231 6.63 17.38 18.65
N PHE A 232 6.79 16.83 19.85
CA PHE A 232 5.76 16.02 20.49
C PHE A 232 4.47 16.83 20.66
N TRP A 233 4.59 18.08 21.11
CA TRP A 233 3.44 19.00 21.17
C TRP A 233 2.84 19.31 19.80
N LEU A 234 3.65 19.52 18.76
CA LEU A 234 3.13 19.74 17.40
C LEU A 234 2.37 18.51 16.86
N ILE A 235 2.89 17.29 17.05
CA ILE A 235 2.20 16.06 16.66
C ILE A 235 0.92 15.89 17.47
N SER A 236 0.98 16.14 18.78
CA SER A 236 -0.19 16.07 19.64
C SER A 236 -1.22 17.09 19.21
N ILE A 237 -0.83 18.31 18.83
CA ILE A 237 -1.72 19.34 18.31
C ILE A 237 -2.28 18.95 16.95
N VAL A 238 -1.51 18.33 16.05
CA VAL A 238 -2.01 17.85 14.75
C VAL A 238 -2.97 16.66 14.94
N MET A 239 -2.70 15.77 15.89
CA MET A 239 -3.61 14.68 16.26
C MET A 239 -4.87 15.21 16.94
N ILE A 240 -4.73 16.21 17.81
CA ILE A 240 -5.84 16.91 18.46
C ILE A 240 -6.64 17.61 17.36
N SER A 241 -6.07 18.51 16.57
CA SER A 241 -6.75 19.24 15.47
C SER A 241 -7.35 18.32 14.40
N SER A 242 -6.80 17.12 14.22
CA SER A 242 -7.44 16.09 13.37
C SER A 242 -8.79 15.61 13.89
N LEU A 243 -9.02 15.73 15.19
CA LEU A 243 -10.32 15.51 15.84
C LEU A 243 -11.23 16.75 15.75
N PHE A 244 -10.72 17.94 15.40
CA PHE A 244 -11.46 19.22 15.44
C PHE A 244 -11.88 19.80 14.08
N ILE A 245 -11.70 19.08 12.96
CA ILE A 245 -12.24 19.50 11.65
C ILE A 245 -13.62 18.84 11.47
N LEU A 246 -14.64 19.42 12.10
CA LEU A 246 -16.08 19.36 11.77
C LEU A 246 -16.85 20.16 12.85
N ASP A 247 -17.76 21.04 12.43
CA ASP A 247 -18.49 22.09 13.18
C ASP A 247 -19.40 21.62 14.35
N GLU A 248 -19.16 20.46 14.99
CA GLU A 248 -20.06 19.88 16.01
C GLU A 248 -19.37 19.65 17.38
N VAL A 249 -18.45 20.53 17.77
CA VAL A 249 -17.51 20.28 18.89
C VAL A 249 -18.15 20.28 20.29
N ILE A 250 -19.43 20.61 20.47
CA ILE A 250 -20.06 20.52 21.80
C ILE A 250 -20.77 19.16 22.04
N ASN A 251 -20.99 18.33 21.01
CA ASN A 251 -21.69 17.02 21.12
C ASN A 251 -20.80 15.79 20.81
N PHE A 252 -19.47 15.94 20.79
CA PHE A 252 -18.60 15.15 19.91
C PHE A 252 -17.90 13.89 20.49
N VAL A 253 -17.79 13.72 21.81
CA VAL A 253 -16.98 12.62 22.38
C VAL A 253 -17.68 11.26 22.31
N GLU A 254 -19.00 11.21 22.50
CA GLU A 254 -19.78 9.97 22.40
C GLU A 254 -19.92 9.42 20.96
N PRO A 255 -20.21 10.23 19.93
CA PRO A 255 -20.34 9.75 18.55
C PRO A 255 -19.03 9.21 17.97
N TYR A 256 -17.87 9.72 18.37
CA TYR A 256 -16.60 9.28 17.79
C TYR A 256 -16.14 7.93 18.34
N LEU A 257 -16.29 7.70 19.64
CA LEU A 257 -16.08 6.37 20.23
C LEU A 257 -17.08 5.36 19.65
N SER A 258 -18.32 5.77 19.39
CA SER A 258 -19.30 4.91 18.74
C SER A 258 -18.98 4.62 17.27
N ILE A 259 -18.40 5.58 16.51
CA ILE A 259 -17.92 5.34 15.14
C ILE A 259 -16.72 4.39 15.12
N VAL A 260 -15.71 4.62 15.96
CA VAL A 260 -14.51 3.77 16.01
C VAL A 260 -14.88 2.37 16.47
N SER A 261 -15.68 2.24 17.54
CA SER A 261 -16.17 0.93 18.00
C SER A 261 -17.00 0.26 16.91
N ARG A 262 -17.98 0.95 16.29
CA ARG A 262 -18.79 0.42 15.19
C ARG A 262 -17.93 -0.02 14.01
N THR A 263 -16.90 0.73 13.63
CA THR A 263 -16.04 0.34 12.49
C THR A 263 -15.17 -0.88 12.82
N LEU A 264 -14.61 -0.95 14.03
CA LEU A 264 -13.82 -2.08 14.49
C LEU A 264 -14.68 -3.33 14.75
N SER A 265 -15.93 -3.15 15.18
CA SER A 265 -16.87 -4.22 15.53
C SER A 265 -17.91 -4.50 14.44
N SER A 266 -17.84 -3.85 13.26
CA SER A 266 -18.86 -4.06 12.23
C SER A 266 -18.75 -5.46 11.63
N ASP A 267 -19.84 -6.21 11.72
CA ASP A 267 -19.98 -7.53 11.10
C ASP A 267 -20.05 -7.46 9.56
N GLN A 268 -20.19 -6.27 8.97
CA GLN A 268 -20.29 -6.11 7.52
C GLN A 268 -18.97 -5.74 6.83
N ASN A 269 -18.02 -5.10 7.51
CA ASN A 269 -16.82 -4.54 6.85
C ASN A 269 -15.51 -4.78 7.64
N GLY A 270 -15.59 -5.41 8.81
CA GLY A 270 -14.44 -5.68 9.68
C GLY A 270 -13.76 -7.03 9.46
N ILE A 271 -12.80 -7.34 10.32
CA ILE A 271 -12.16 -8.68 10.35
C ILE A 271 -13.22 -9.75 10.65
N SER A 272 -14.17 -9.46 11.56
CA SER A 272 -15.30 -10.36 11.85
C SER A 272 -16.17 -10.58 10.61
N GLY A 273 -16.53 -9.52 9.89
CA GLY A 273 -17.31 -9.64 8.65
C GLY A 273 -16.61 -10.40 7.51
N ARG A 274 -15.29 -10.55 7.57
CA ARG A 274 -14.53 -11.36 6.61
C ARG A 274 -14.39 -12.81 7.04
N TYR A 275 -13.99 -13.05 8.28
CA TYR A 275 -13.50 -14.35 8.75
C TYR A 275 -14.46 -15.10 9.69
N SER A 276 -15.61 -14.53 10.04
CA SER A 276 -16.63 -15.24 10.82
C SER A 276 -17.29 -16.35 10.01
N SER A 277 -18.06 -17.22 10.69
CA SER A 277 -18.83 -18.30 10.04
C SER A 277 -19.86 -17.80 9.03
N GLU A 278 -20.33 -16.56 9.19
CA GLU A 278 -21.27 -15.89 8.26
C GLU A 278 -20.58 -14.81 7.42
N GLY A 279 -19.25 -14.70 7.53
CA GLY A 279 -18.47 -13.68 6.84
C GLY A 279 -18.34 -13.97 5.34
N ILE A 280 -17.91 -12.96 4.58
CA ILE A 280 -17.79 -13.07 3.11
C ILE A 280 -16.79 -14.14 2.65
N LEU A 281 -15.82 -14.51 3.49
CA LEU A 281 -14.83 -15.57 3.20
C LEU A 281 -15.21 -16.91 3.83
N SER A 282 -16.40 -17.07 4.42
CA SER A 282 -16.86 -18.34 5.02
C SER A 282 -16.78 -19.50 4.03
N GLY A 283 -17.36 -19.35 2.83
CA GLY A 283 -17.31 -20.34 1.76
C GLY A 283 -15.88 -20.70 1.34
N ASN A 284 -14.97 -19.70 1.30
CA ASN A 284 -13.56 -19.95 1.02
C ASN A 284 -12.90 -20.77 2.12
N ILE A 285 -13.17 -20.43 3.38
CA ILE A 285 -12.60 -21.09 4.55
C ILE A 285 -13.06 -22.55 4.59
N ASP A 286 -14.33 -22.80 4.35
CA ASP A 286 -14.88 -24.15 4.32
C ASP A 286 -14.33 -24.97 3.16
N PHE A 287 -14.23 -24.36 1.97
CA PHE A 287 -13.54 -25.00 0.84
C PHE A 287 -12.09 -25.37 1.18
N ILE A 288 -11.32 -24.46 1.80
CA ILE A 288 -9.92 -24.73 2.19
C ILE A 288 -9.84 -25.88 3.20
N LYS A 289 -10.75 -25.94 4.19
CA LYS A 289 -10.78 -27.03 5.19
C LYS A 289 -11.02 -28.38 4.53
N ASP A 290 -11.95 -28.43 3.59
CA ASP A 290 -12.34 -29.67 2.92
C ASP A 290 -11.33 -30.08 1.82
N ASN A 291 -10.58 -29.13 1.27
CA ASN A 291 -9.74 -29.30 0.09
C ASN A 291 -8.30 -28.79 0.30
N VAL A 292 -7.70 -29.02 1.47
CA VAL A 292 -6.36 -28.50 1.85
C VAL A 292 -5.27 -28.75 0.79
N PHE A 293 -5.32 -29.91 0.13
CA PHE A 293 -4.34 -30.35 -0.89
C PHE A 293 -4.88 -30.32 -2.32
N MET A 294 -6.08 -29.77 -2.54
CA MET A 294 -6.70 -29.64 -3.86
C MET A 294 -6.97 -28.16 -4.16
N PRO A 295 -5.90 -27.33 -4.30
CA PRO A 295 -6.06 -25.93 -4.64
C PRO A 295 -6.64 -25.77 -6.04
N VAL A 296 -7.27 -24.62 -6.29
CA VAL A 296 -8.07 -24.41 -7.51
C VAL A 296 -7.28 -23.82 -8.67
N GLY A 297 -6.02 -23.42 -8.49
CA GLY A 297 -5.24 -22.74 -9.54
C GLY A 297 -5.97 -21.51 -10.06
N PHE A 298 -6.11 -21.34 -11.37
CA PHE A 298 -6.93 -20.28 -11.98
C PHE A 298 -8.41 -20.64 -12.12
N GLY A 299 -8.85 -21.77 -11.58
CA GLY A 299 -10.26 -22.14 -11.47
C GLY A 299 -11.04 -21.10 -10.67
N ASN A 300 -12.31 -20.92 -11.03
CA ASN A 300 -13.19 -19.92 -10.46
C ASN A 300 -14.56 -20.54 -10.18
N SER A 301 -15.20 -20.09 -9.10
CA SER A 301 -16.57 -20.48 -8.74
C SER A 301 -17.29 -19.25 -8.21
N PRO A 302 -18.59 -19.08 -8.47
CA PRO A 302 -19.40 -18.05 -7.80
C PRO A 302 -19.39 -18.17 -6.27
N ASP A 303 -19.17 -19.38 -5.75
CA ASP A 303 -19.15 -19.66 -4.30
C ASP A 303 -17.81 -19.28 -3.63
N LEU A 304 -16.79 -18.94 -4.42
CA LEU A 304 -15.47 -18.55 -3.94
C LEU A 304 -15.22 -17.07 -4.20
N PHE A 305 -14.87 -16.35 -3.14
CA PHE A 305 -14.62 -14.92 -3.21
C PHE A 305 -13.12 -14.60 -3.34
N PHE A 306 -12.71 -13.88 -4.37
CA PHE A 306 -11.31 -13.46 -4.59
C PHE A 306 -11.18 -11.94 -4.40
N GLY A 307 -10.01 -11.43 -4.00
CA GLY A 307 -9.83 -9.99 -3.74
C GLY A 307 -9.78 -9.56 -2.28
N ASP A 308 -10.52 -10.23 -1.40
CA ASP A 308 -10.76 -9.73 -0.02
C ASP A 308 -9.69 -10.13 1.01
N ALA A 309 -8.86 -11.11 0.71
CA ALA A 309 -7.69 -11.42 1.53
C ALA A 309 -6.64 -12.12 0.67
N GLY A 310 -5.46 -11.53 0.57
CA GLY A 310 -4.34 -12.11 -0.18
C GLY A 310 -3.95 -13.47 0.37
N ILE A 311 -3.91 -13.64 1.70
CA ILE A 311 -3.55 -14.92 2.35
C ILE A 311 -4.54 -16.02 1.97
N ILE A 312 -5.85 -15.73 2.05
CA ILE A 312 -6.89 -16.69 1.70
C ILE A 312 -6.84 -17.01 0.20
N GLU A 313 -6.67 -15.98 -0.64
CA GLU A 313 -6.55 -16.22 -2.08
C GLU A 313 -5.34 -17.09 -2.42
N TYR A 314 -4.14 -16.81 -1.90
CA TYR A 314 -2.97 -17.63 -2.19
C TYR A 314 -3.14 -19.06 -1.69
N THR A 315 -3.84 -19.25 -0.56
CA THR A 315 -4.18 -20.57 -0.04
C THR A 315 -5.17 -21.30 -0.95
N LEU A 316 -6.21 -20.64 -1.45
CA LEU A 316 -7.13 -21.24 -2.43
C LEU A 316 -6.42 -21.60 -3.73
N ARG A 317 -5.58 -20.70 -4.24
CA ARG A 317 -4.95 -20.80 -5.56
C ARG A 317 -3.84 -21.85 -5.63
N GLY A 318 -3.10 -22.07 -4.54
CA GLY A 318 -1.96 -22.99 -4.54
C GLY A 318 -1.58 -23.56 -3.17
N SER A 319 -2.54 -23.60 -2.24
CA SER A 319 -2.38 -24.06 -0.86
C SER A 319 -1.29 -23.28 -0.09
N ILE A 320 -0.94 -23.77 1.10
CA ILE A 320 0.13 -23.21 1.94
C ILE A 320 1.45 -23.02 1.19
N PRO A 321 1.90 -23.93 0.28
CA PRO A 321 3.13 -23.73 -0.47
C PRO A 321 3.16 -22.41 -1.27
N LEU A 322 2.06 -22.04 -1.92
CA LEU A 322 2.00 -20.78 -2.66
C LEU A 322 2.12 -19.58 -1.70
N VAL A 323 1.41 -19.58 -0.57
CA VAL A 323 1.50 -18.52 0.46
C VAL A 323 2.96 -18.29 0.88
N ILE A 324 3.68 -19.39 1.19
CA ILE A 324 5.09 -19.33 1.60
C ILE A 324 5.94 -18.72 0.49
N LEU A 325 5.78 -19.18 -0.75
CA LEU A 325 6.56 -18.70 -1.89
C LEU A 325 6.29 -17.22 -2.20
N MET A 326 5.04 -16.76 -2.09
CA MET A 326 4.67 -15.36 -2.31
C MET A 326 5.38 -14.43 -1.30
N TYR A 327 5.26 -14.72 0.01
CA TYR A 327 5.85 -13.85 1.03
C TYR A 327 7.36 -14.02 1.17
N LEU A 328 7.90 -15.23 1.00
CA LEU A 328 9.34 -15.45 0.96
C LEU A 328 9.97 -14.76 -0.27
N GLY A 329 9.33 -14.88 -1.43
CA GLY A 329 9.74 -14.20 -2.66
C GLY A 329 9.81 -12.69 -2.49
N LEU A 330 8.76 -12.09 -1.91
CA LEU A 330 8.71 -10.67 -1.55
C LEU A 330 9.84 -10.30 -0.58
N TYR A 331 10.01 -11.04 0.51
CA TYR A 331 11.02 -10.76 1.52
C TYR A 331 12.44 -10.82 0.93
N LEU A 332 12.77 -11.87 0.17
CA LEU A 332 14.07 -12.01 -0.48
C LEU A 332 14.32 -10.92 -1.52
N PHE A 333 13.29 -10.54 -2.28
CA PHE A 333 13.35 -9.40 -3.20
C PHE A 333 13.69 -8.10 -2.48
N LEU A 334 12.97 -7.77 -1.40
CA LEU A 334 13.20 -6.57 -0.61
C LEU A 334 14.58 -6.58 0.06
N LYS A 335 14.93 -7.69 0.72
CA LYS A 335 16.23 -7.88 1.40
C LYS A 335 17.42 -7.69 0.46
N ARG A 336 17.32 -8.19 -0.76
CA ARG A 336 18.35 -8.04 -1.78
C ARG A 336 18.42 -6.60 -2.28
N ASN A 337 17.27 -5.97 -2.54
CA ASN A 337 17.24 -4.71 -3.26
C ASN A 337 17.35 -3.47 -2.37
N LEU A 338 16.96 -3.52 -1.10
CA LEU A 338 17.02 -2.37 -0.18
C LEU A 338 18.31 -2.36 0.66
N TYR A 339 18.89 -1.17 0.85
CA TYR A 339 20.01 -0.98 1.78
C TYR A 339 19.61 -1.07 3.25
N SER A 340 18.42 -0.56 3.60
CA SER A 340 17.95 -0.47 4.98
C SER A 340 17.19 -1.72 5.41
N LYS A 341 17.72 -2.49 6.37
CA LYS A 341 17.02 -3.63 7.00
C LYS A 341 15.67 -3.22 7.61
N TYR A 342 15.59 -2.01 8.17
CA TYR A 342 14.35 -1.47 8.71
C TYR A 342 13.29 -1.25 7.62
N ALA A 343 13.70 -0.79 6.44
CA ALA A 343 12.79 -0.62 5.31
C ALA A 343 12.29 -1.96 4.76
N VAL A 344 13.15 -2.98 4.72
CA VAL A 344 12.75 -4.36 4.37
C VAL A 344 11.63 -4.84 5.28
N MET A 345 11.85 -4.78 6.60
CA MET A 345 10.84 -5.25 7.57
C MET A 345 9.56 -4.42 7.50
N THR A 346 9.66 -3.09 7.41
CA THR A 346 8.50 -2.20 7.36
C THR A 346 7.62 -2.51 6.15
N LEU A 347 8.21 -2.65 4.95
CA LEU A 347 7.44 -2.93 3.74
C LEU A 347 6.88 -4.35 3.71
N SER A 348 7.65 -5.36 4.15
CA SER A 348 7.16 -6.73 4.26
C SER A 348 5.96 -6.83 5.20
N ILE A 349 6.07 -6.25 6.40
CA ILE A 349 4.99 -6.28 7.40
C ILE A 349 3.78 -5.48 6.91
N ALA A 350 3.98 -4.29 6.34
CA ALA A 350 2.87 -3.48 5.82
C ALA A 350 2.07 -4.21 4.73
N ILE A 351 2.75 -4.89 3.81
CA ILE A 351 2.10 -5.67 2.76
C ILE A 351 1.36 -6.89 3.36
N ILE A 352 1.98 -7.62 4.29
CA ILE A 352 1.34 -8.79 4.93
C ILE A 352 0.10 -8.38 5.73
N ILE A 353 0.20 -7.32 6.54
CA ILE A 353 -0.94 -6.78 7.29
C ILE A 353 -2.06 -6.39 6.35
N MET A 354 -1.73 -5.73 5.23
CA MET A 354 -2.73 -5.35 4.25
C MET A 354 -3.35 -6.59 3.59
N ASP A 355 -2.56 -7.59 3.21
CA ASP A 355 -3.06 -8.83 2.59
C ASP A 355 -3.97 -9.67 3.52
N ILE A 356 -3.95 -9.46 4.84
CA ILE A 356 -4.96 -10.02 5.76
C ILE A 356 -6.33 -9.36 5.51
N GLY A 357 -6.35 -8.06 5.21
CA GLY A 357 -7.57 -7.28 5.05
C GLY A 357 -8.03 -7.05 3.62
N ALA A 358 -7.14 -7.13 2.62
CA ALA A 358 -7.44 -7.06 1.18
C ALA A 358 -6.20 -7.44 0.36
N GLN A 359 -6.38 -8.22 -0.70
CA GLN A 359 -5.31 -8.68 -1.58
C GLN A 359 -4.63 -7.50 -2.28
N THR A 360 -3.42 -7.18 -1.84
CA THR A 360 -2.70 -5.97 -2.27
C THR A 360 -1.40 -6.30 -2.96
N LEU A 361 -0.68 -7.36 -2.56
CA LEU A 361 0.62 -7.71 -3.12
C LEU A 361 0.58 -7.91 -4.65
N ILE A 362 -0.42 -8.62 -5.17
CA ILE A 362 -0.56 -8.86 -6.61
C ILE A 362 -1.47 -7.86 -7.33
N SER A 363 -1.94 -6.81 -6.65
CA SER A 363 -2.64 -5.73 -7.34
C SER A 363 -1.70 -5.03 -8.32
N PHE A 364 -2.22 -4.62 -9.48
CA PHE A 364 -1.40 -3.93 -10.48
C PHE A 364 -0.75 -2.66 -9.90
N ARG A 365 -1.44 -1.95 -8.99
CA ARG A 365 -0.91 -0.74 -8.33
C ARG A 365 0.33 -1.06 -7.51
N THR A 366 0.29 -2.10 -6.66
CA THR A 366 1.47 -2.50 -5.86
C THR A 366 2.61 -2.95 -6.76
N LEU A 367 2.33 -3.76 -7.78
CA LEU A 367 3.33 -4.25 -8.73
C LEU A 367 4.00 -3.09 -9.50
N CYS A 368 3.26 -2.03 -9.82
CA CYS A 368 3.80 -0.79 -10.41
C CYS A 368 4.63 0.04 -9.43
N ILE A 369 4.12 0.23 -8.21
CA ILE A 369 4.66 1.20 -7.27
C ILE A 369 5.92 0.67 -6.58
N LEU A 370 5.94 -0.62 -6.24
CA LEU A 370 6.98 -1.22 -5.40
C LEU A 370 8.40 -1.11 -5.99
N PRO A 371 8.65 -1.34 -7.30
CA PRO A 371 9.98 -1.16 -7.88
C PRO A 371 10.56 0.24 -7.66
N PHE A 372 9.77 1.28 -7.92
CA PHE A 372 10.24 2.65 -7.78
C PHE A 372 10.37 3.05 -6.31
N LEU A 373 9.48 2.57 -5.44
CA LEU A 373 9.59 2.76 -4.00
C LEU A 373 10.94 2.26 -3.47
N VAL A 374 11.38 1.07 -3.93
CA VAL A 374 12.69 0.51 -3.60
C VAL A 374 13.84 1.41 -4.08
N ILE A 375 13.79 1.87 -5.35
CA ILE A 375 14.79 2.79 -5.91
C ILE A 375 14.84 4.10 -5.12
N TYR A 376 13.69 4.67 -4.79
CA TYR A 376 13.59 5.93 -4.08
C TYR A 376 14.12 5.83 -2.64
N LEU A 377 13.79 4.76 -1.91
CA LEU A 377 14.30 4.53 -0.57
C LEU A 377 15.82 4.31 -0.55
N ASN A 378 16.36 3.64 -1.57
CA ASN A 378 17.81 3.51 -1.75
C ASN A 378 18.49 4.85 -2.03
N ASP A 379 17.90 5.70 -2.89
CA ASP A 379 18.39 7.05 -3.12
C ASP A 379 18.43 7.85 -1.81
N ILE A 380 17.35 7.83 -1.01
CA ILE A 380 17.34 8.48 0.30
C ILE A 380 18.46 7.95 1.21
N HIS A 381 18.63 6.63 1.26
CA HIS A 381 19.66 6.01 2.09
C HIS A 381 21.07 6.51 1.72
N ASN A 382 21.36 6.60 0.42
CA ASN A 382 22.68 6.95 -0.13
C ASN A 382 22.96 8.46 -0.14
N ARG A 383 21.97 9.33 0.07
CA ARG A 383 22.22 10.78 0.19
C ARG A 383 23.20 11.06 1.33
N ASN A 384 24.11 12.01 1.15
CA ASN A 384 24.92 12.48 2.25
C ASN A 384 24.02 13.15 3.29
N VAL A 385 24.19 12.78 4.57
CA VAL A 385 23.51 13.48 5.66
C VAL A 385 24.04 14.90 5.63
N GLN A 386 23.20 15.88 5.32
CA GLN A 386 23.55 17.26 5.67
C GLN A 386 23.76 17.23 7.19
N LYS A 387 25.01 17.40 7.64
CA LYS A 387 25.35 17.53 9.06
C LYS A 387 24.49 18.69 9.57
N LYS A 388 23.37 18.38 10.23
CA LYS A 388 22.73 19.33 11.12
C LYS A 388 23.81 19.67 12.13
N GLU A 389 24.15 20.95 12.22
CA GLU A 389 24.80 21.48 13.42
C GLU A 389 24.09 20.86 14.61
N LYS A 390 24.83 20.12 15.44
CA LYS A 390 24.26 19.51 16.64
C LYS A 390 23.50 20.63 17.36
N PRO A 391 22.20 20.47 17.66
CA PRO A 391 21.50 21.47 18.45
C PRO A 391 22.34 21.69 19.71
N LYS A 392 22.84 22.92 19.92
CA LYS A 392 23.63 23.27 21.10
C LYS A 392 22.90 22.69 22.29
N LYS A 393 23.57 21.80 23.05
CA LYS A 393 23.05 21.34 24.34
C LYS A 393 22.76 22.60 25.14
N VAL A 394 21.48 23.00 25.22
CA VAL A 394 21.07 24.06 26.13
C VAL A 394 21.27 23.46 27.51
N LYS A 395 22.43 23.74 28.12
CA LYS A 395 22.63 23.54 29.56
C LYS A 395 21.60 24.46 30.22
N ARG A 396 20.41 23.93 30.54
CA ARG A 396 19.55 24.59 31.51
C ARG A 396 20.29 24.55 32.83
N LYS A 397 20.95 25.66 33.19
CA LYS A 397 21.25 25.96 34.58
C LYS A 397 19.87 26.13 35.23
N PHE A 398 19.43 25.15 36.00
CA PHE A 398 18.42 25.41 37.02
C PHE A 398 19.09 26.37 38.01
N ILE A 399 18.73 27.64 37.92
CA ILE A 399 18.94 28.58 39.01
C ILE A 399 17.72 28.38 39.91
N ILE A 400 17.93 27.73 41.04
CA ILE A 400 17.01 27.79 42.16
C ILE A 400 17.39 29.10 42.87
N SER A 401 16.49 30.08 42.81
CA SER A 401 16.51 31.27 43.66
C SER A 401 15.18 31.34 44.38
#